data_AF-A0A7C0USU9-F1
#
_entry.id   AF-A0A7C0USU9-F1
#
_cell.length_a   1.000
_cell.length_b   1.000
_cell.length_c   1.000
_cell.angle_alpha   90.00
_cell.angle_beta   90.00
_cell.angle_gamma   90.00
#
_symmetry.space_group_name_H-M   'P 1'
#
loop_
_entity.id
_entity.type
_entity.pdbx_description
1 polymer ?
#
loop_
_entity_poly.entity_id
_entity_poly.type
_entity_poly.pdbx_seq_one_letter_code
_entity_poly.pdbx_strand_id
1 'polypeptide(L)'
;FFSYRRGWDPDNVTTPIITLAGDIITLPFLFLSLHLVIGMGGEAKLALFYIFIILGVISVFIPFSKLSSQYLKKILIESTPIMLIGGLLGTFSGSILGNSFEGLIGIAGILTMMPAFLEDGGAIGGILAAKFSSALHIGSLEYSLTPPKEAWKMFLSMHLIGLIVFSLIGIFAFFISKSLSVEVLPLHEMIAISLIAGEILILIVNFMAYYASVISFKHGIDPDNVTIPIITSMMDIIGTGCLILVLILFGVL
;
A
#
# COMPACT_ATOMS: atom_id res chain seq x y z
N PHE A 1 -19.25 8.40 -8.63
CA PHE A 1 -20.72 8.63 -8.49
C PHE A 1 -21.59 7.37 -8.63
N PHE A 2 -21.13 6.28 -9.26
CA PHE A 2 -21.94 5.06 -9.40
C PHE A 2 -22.17 4.33 -8.06
N SER A 3 -21.15 4.27 -7.20
CA SER A 3 -21.24 3.74 -5.81
C SER A 3 -22.27 4.51 -4.98
N TYR A 4 -22.16 5.84 -4.94
CA TYR A 4 -23.10 6.72 -4.23
C TYR A 4 -24.55 6.54 -4.72
N ARG A 5 -24.77 6.41 -6.04
CA ARG A 5 -26.10 6.16 -6.60
C ARG A 5 -26.71 4.81 -6.18
N ARG A 6 -25.90 3.85 -5.75
CA ARG A 6 -26.32 2.54 -5.23
C ARG A 6 -26.39 2.47 -3.70
N GLY A 7 -26.16 3.59 -3.01
CA GLY A 7 -26.15 3.65 -1.54
C GLY A 7 -24.92 3.03 -0.90
N TRP A 8 -23.87 2.77 -1.67
CA TRP A 8 -22.59 2.27 -1.14
C TRP A 8 -21.69 3.44 -0.80
N ASP A 9 -21.00 3.33 0.34
CA ASP A 9 -19.93 4.25 0.74
C ASP A 9 -18.85 4.26 -0.36
N PRO A 10 -18.63 5.40 -1.04
CA PRO A 10 -17.63 5.50 -2.11
C PRO A 10 -16.24 5.13 -1.64
N ASP A 11 -15.88 5.32 -0.38
CA ASP A 11 -14.53 5.11 0.13
C ASP A 11 -14.20 3.61 0.23
N ASN A 12 -15.22 2.78 0.49
CA ASN A 12 -15.11 1.32 0.53
C ASN A 12 -14.95 0.71 -0.88
N VAL A 13 -15.26 1.45 -1.94
CA VAL A 13 -15.34 0.94 -3.33
C VAL A 13 -14.29 1.57 -4.22
N THR A 14 -14.07 2.87 -4.07
CA THR A 14 -13.23 3.66 -4.96
C THR A 14 -11.76 3.38 -4.68
N THR A 15 -11.38 3.29 -3.40
CA THR A 15 -10.00 3.05 -2.97
C THR A 15 -9.45 1.74 -3.54
N PRO A 16 -10.10 0.57 -3.35
CA PRO A 16 -9.58 -0.69 -3.87
C PRO A 16 -9.60 -0.78 -5.41
N ILE A 17 -10.58 -0.16 -6.07
CA ILE A 17 -10.66 -0.18 -7.54
C ILE A 17 -9.53 0.64 -8.17
N ILE A 18 -9.18 1.77 -7.57
CA ILE A 18 -8.11 2.64 -8.10
C ILE A 18 -6.75 1.95 -7.98
N THR A 19 -6.46 1.32 -6.84
CA THR A 19 -5.21 0.57 -6.66
C THR A 19 -5.13 -0.63 -7.60
N LEU A 20 -6.22 -1.41 -7.73
CA LEU A 20 -6.26 -2.56 -8.64
C LEU A 20 -6.00 -2.16 -10.08
N ALA A 21 -6.67 -1.08 -10.53
CA ALA A 21 -6.46 -0.55 -11.88
C ALA A 21 -5.02 -0.05 -12.06
N GLY A 22 -4.43 0.51 -11.00
CA GLY A 22 -3.01 0.84 -10.92
C GLY A 22 -2.15 -0.37 -11.23
N ASP A 23 -2.28 -1.45 -10.47
CA ASP A 23 -1.43 -2.65 -10.58
C ASP A 23 -1.57 -3.38 -11.91
N ILE A 24 -2.79 -3.50 -12.44
CA ILE A 24 -3.06 -4.08 -13.76
C ILE A 24 -2.33 -3.31 -14.87
N ILE A 25 -2.12 -2.00 -14.70
CA ILE A 25 -1.42 -1.16 -15.67
C ILE A 25 0.09 -1.12 -15.38
N THR A 26 0.50 -0.92 -14.13
CA THR A 26 1.91 -0.66 -13.79
C THR A 26 2.79 -1.89 -13.99
N LEU A 27 2.36 -3.09 -13.61
CA LEU A 27 3.18 -4.29 -13.69
C LEU A 27 3.55 -4.65 -15.14
N PRO A 28 2.62 -4.73 -16.11
CA PRO A 28 2.99 -4.99 -17.51
C PRO A 28 3.90 -3.92 -18.10
N PHE A 29 3.68 -2.65 -17.76
CA PHE A 29 4.52 -1.55 -18.24
C PHE A 29 5.92 -1.60 -17.61
N LEU A 30 6.05 -2.03 -16.36
CA LEU A 30 7.34 -2.26 -15.72
C LEU A 30 8.12 -3.37 -16.44
N PHE A 31 7.48 -4.51 -16.74
CA PHE A 31 8.11 -5.60 -17.49
C PHE A 31 8.47 -5.18 -18.93
N LEU A 32 7.60 -4.43 -19.60
CA LEU A 32 7.87 -3.89 -20.93
C LEU A 32 9.07 -2.94 -20.91
N SER A 33 9.11 -2.02 -19.94
CA SER A 33 10.22 -1.10 -19.72
C SER A 33 11.52 -1.85 -19.46
N LEU A 34 11.49 -2.86 -18.58
CA LEU A 34 12.64 -3.72 -18.30
C LEU A 34 13.16 -4.41 -19.56
N HIS A 35 12.26 -5.00 -20.35
CA HIS A 35 12.62 -5.71 -21.58
C HIS A 35 13.26 -4.77 -22.61
N LEU A 36 12.68 -3.58 -22.80
CA LEU A 36 13.22 -2.55 -23.67
C LEU A 36 14.61 -2.12 -23.21
N VAL A 37 14.76 -1.78 -21.92
CA VAL A 37 16.03 -1.30 -21.36
C VAL A 37 17.10 -2.37 -21.47
N ILE A 38 16.84 -3.62 -21.08
CA ILE A 38 17.85 -4.69 -21.17
C ILE A 38 18.34 -4.88 -22.61
N GLY A 39 17.43 -4.85 -23.59
CA GLY A 39 17.73 -5.00 -25.02
C GLY A 39 18.49 -3.83 -25.66
N MET A 40 18.62 -2.69 -24.97
CA MET A 40 19.35 -1.52 -25.48
C MET A 40 20.87 -1.62 -25.27
N GLY A 41 21.62 -1.03 -26.20
CA GLY A 41 23.06 -0.84 -26.07
C GLY A 41 23.42 0.08 -24.90
N GLY A 42 24.65 -0.05 -24.38
CA GLY A 42 25.13 0.70 -23.20
C GLY A 42 25.03 2.22 -23.34
N GLU A 43 25.39 2.76 -24.51
CA GLU A 43 25.30 4.20 -24.79
C GLU A 43 23.86 4.72 -24.73
N ALA A 44 22.89 3.94 -25.24
CA ALA A 44 21.49 4.32 -25.22
C ALA A 44 20.92 4.27 -23.78
N LYS A 45 21.37 3.31 -22.95
CA LYS A 45 21.03 3.26 -21.52
C LYS A 45 21.55 4.50 -20.78
N LEU A 46 22.80 4.88 -21.02
CA LEU A 46 23.39 6.08 -20.40
C LEU A 46 22.70 7.35 -20.86
N ALA A 47 22.40 7.48 -22.15
CA ALA A 47 21.65 8.62 -22.68
C ALA A 47 20.27 8.73 -22.02
N LEU A 48 19.50 7.63 -21.93
CA LEU A 48 18.21 7.61 -21.24
C LEU A 48 18.35 8.00 -19.76
N PHE A 49 19.34 7.46 -19.06
CA PHE A 49 19.59 7.79 -17.66
C PHE A 49 19.79 9.30 -17.46
N TYR A 50 20.67 9.93 -18.24
CA TYR A 50 20.88 11.37 -18.15
C TYR A 50 19.63 12.18 -18.52
N ILE A 51 18.88 11.76 -19.56
CA ILE A 51 17.62 12.41 -19.94
C ILE A 51 16.63 12.38 -18.77
N PHE A 52 16.41 11.22 -18.14
CA PHE A 52 15.49 11.10 -17.01
C PHE A 52 15.95 11.87 -15.77
N ILE A 53 17.25 11.91 -15.48
CA ILE A 53 17.79 12.75 -14.40
C ILE A 53 17.51 14.23 -14.68
N ILE A 54 17.78 14.71 -15.90
CA ILE A 54 17.52 16.11 -16.28
C ILE A 54 16.03 16.43 -16.17
N LEU A 55 15.15 15.56 -16.68
CA LEU A 55 13.70 15.74 -16.57
C LEU A 55 13.25 15.76 -15.11
N GLY A 56 13.77 14.87 -14.27
CA GLY A 56 13.50 14.84 -12.84
C GLY A 56 13.91 16.14 -12.15
N VAL A 57 15.12 16.62 -12.41
CA VAL A 57 15.63 17.90 -11.90
C VAL A 57 14.73 19.06 -12.36
N ILE A 58 14.41 19.14 -13.66
CA ILE A 58 13.51 20.17 -14.19
C ILE A 58 12.14 20.13 -13.49
N SER A 59 11.57 18.94 -13.26
CA SER A 59 10.26 18.80 -12.62
C SER A 59 10.21 19.37 -11.20
N VAL A 60 11.31 19.29 -10.45
CA VAL A 60 11.43 19.88 -9.10
C VAL A 60 11.56 21.40 -9.14
N PHE A 61 12.14 21.96 -10.21
CA PHE A 61 12.32 23.42 -10.36
C PHE A 61 11.14 24.14 -11.04
N ILE A 62 10.30 23.44 -11.82
CA ILE A 62 9.10 24.00 -12.47
C ILE A 62 8.17 24.76 -11.51
N PRO A 63 7.86 24.28 -10.28
CA PRO A 63 6.99 24.99 -9.32
C PRO A 63 7.50 26.39 -8.91
N PHE A 64 8.79 26.64 -9.08
CA PHE A 64 9.44 27.91 -8.75
C PHE A 64 9.60 28.82 -9.98
N SER A 65 9.29 28.31 -11.18
CA SER A 65 9.36 29.06 -12.42
C SER A 65 8.13 29.96 -12.62
N LYS A 66 8.29 31.01 -13.44
CA LYS A 66 7.18 31.89 -13.86
C LYS A 66 6.15 31.19 -14.76
N LEU A 67 6.44 29.97 -15.20
CA LEU A 67 5.58 29.16 -16.08
C LEU A 67 4.50 28.38 -15.30
N SER A 68 4.61 28.27 -13.97
CA SER A 68 3.68 27.45 -13.18
C SER A 68 2.41 28.22 -12.80
N SER A 69 1.25 27.61 -13.04
CA SER A 69 -0.02 28.03 -12.44
C SER A 69 -0.01 27.76 -10.93
N GLN A 70 -0.73 28.58 -10.15
CA GLN A 70 -0.86 28.42 -8.70
C GLN A 70 -1.38 27.03 -8.30
N TYR A 71 -2.24 26.43 -9.13
CA TYR A 71 -2.74 25.07 -8.94
C TYR A 71 -1.64 24.01 -9.12
N LEU A 72 -0.89 24.09 -10.23
CA LEU A 72 0.21 23.16 -10.52
C LEU A 72 1.30 23.24 -9.44
N LYS A 73 1.64 24.45 -9.01
CA LYS A 73 2.61 24.69 -7.94
C LYS A 73 2.18 24.02 -6.64
N LYS A 74 0.91 24.14 -6.27
CA LYS A 74 0.37 23.54 -5.05
C LYS A 74 0.53 22.01 -5.08
N ILE A 75 0.07 21.37 -6.16
CA ILE A 75 0.18 19.91 -6.33
C ILE A 75 1.64 19.46 -6.26
N LEU A 76 2.54 20.09 -7.02
CA LEU A 76 3.92 19.64 -7.07
C LEU A 76 4.64 19.83 -5.71
N ILE A 77 4.38 20.93 -4.99
CA ILE A 77 5.01 21.16 -3.68
C ILE A 77 4.44 20.23 -2.61
N GLU A 78 3.14 19.93 -2.65
CA GLU A 78 2.49 19.05 -1.67
C GLU A 78 2.78 17.57 -1.95
N SER A 79 2.64 17.11 -3.19
CA SER A 79 2.73 15.69 -3.53
C SER A 79 4.17 15.19 -3.71
N THR A 80 5.09 15.98 -4.29
CA THR A 80 6.44 15.50 -4.61
C THR A 80 7.21 15.00 -3.38
N PRO A 81 7.26 15.73 -2.24
CA PRO A 81 7.96 15.24 -1.05
C PRO A 81 7.35 13.94 -0.51
N ILE A 82 6.01 13.86 -0.49
CA ILE A 82 5.28 12.68 -0.02
C ILE A 82 5.61 11.47 -0.91
N MET A 83 5.59 11.64 -2.23
CA MET A 83 5.91 10.55 -3.17
C MET A 83 7.40 10.15 -3.13
N LEU A 84 8.32 11.09 -2.91
CA LEU A 84 9.75 10.76 -2.72
C LEU A 84 9.97 9.94 -1.45
N ILE A 85 9.34 10.33 -0.34
CA ILE A 85 9.39 9.57 0.91
C ILE A 85 8.77 8.19 0.69
N GLY A 86 7.59 8.11 0.07
CA GLY A 86 6.94 6.85 -0.27
C GLY A 86 7.82 5.95 -1.13
N GLY A 87 8.46 6.49 -2.17
CA GLY A 87 9.39 5.73 -3.02
C GLY A 87 10.63 5.22 -2.27
N LEU A 88 11.18 6.02 -1.35
CA LEU A 88 12.28 5.58 -0.49
C LEU A 88 11.85 4.46 0.46
N LEU A 89 10.67 4.58 1.11
CA LEU A 89 10.12 3.57 2.00
C LEU A 89 9.78 2.28 1.25
N GLY A 90 9.19 2.37 0.06
CA GLY A 90 8.91 1.23 -0.80
C GLY A 90 10.20 0.53 -1.25
N THR A 91 11.24 1.29 -1.59
CA THR A 91 12.56 0.71 -1.93
C THR A 91 13.19 0.01 -0.73
N PHE A 92 13.06 0.58 0.48
CA PHE A 92 13.53 -0.04 1.71
C PHE A 92 12.78 -1.36 2.00
N SER A 93 11.47 -1.38 1.84
CA SER A 93 10.67 -2.61 1.91
C SER A 93 11.13 -3.66 0.89
N GLY A 94 11.32 -3.25 -0.36
CA GLY A 94 11.86 -4.13 -1.41
C GLY A 94 13.23 -4.71 -1.05
N SER A 95 14.08 -3.96 -0.34
CA SER A 95 15.36 -4.46 0.16
C SER A 95 15.19 -5.48 1.30
N ILE A 96 14.22 -5.29 2.20
CA ILE A 96 13.90 -6.27 3.26
C ILE A 96 13.47 -7.59 2.61
N LEU A 97 12.61 -7.51 1.60
CA LEU A 97 12.17 -8.66 0.83
C LEU A 97 13.36 -9.32 0.09
N GLY A 98 14.19 -8.52 -0.56
CA GLY A 98 15.38 -8.96 -1.30
C GLY A 98 16.36 -9.76 -0.43
N ASN A 99 16.53 -9.37 0.84
CA ASN A 99 17.37 -10.10 1.78
C ASN A 99 16.79 -11.46 2.20
N SER A 100 15.46 -11.63 2.10
CA SER A 100 14.77 -12.89 2.38
C SER A 100 14.52 -13.72 1.11
N PHE A 101 15.02 -13.25 -0.04
CA PHE A 101 14.65 -13.75 -1.35
C PHE A 101 15.08 -15.20 -1.58
N GLU A 102 16.25 -15.62 -1.09
CA GLU A 102 16.73 -17.00 -1.22
C GLU A 102 15.79 -18.02 -0.56
N GLY A 103 15.22 -17.70 0.60
CA GLY A 103 14.20 -18.54 1.25
C GLY A 103 12.83 -18.44 0.57
N LEU A 104 12.49 -17.28 -0.01
CA LEU A 104 11.25 -17.07 -0.78
C LEU A 104 11.26 -17.79 -2.14
N ILE A 105 12.42 -18.00 -2.77
CA ILE A 105 12.52 -18.74 -4.05
C ILE A 105 12.06 -20.18 -3.90
N GLY A 106 12.36 -20.82 -2.76
CA GLY A 106 11.85 -22.17 -2.45
C GLY A 106 10.33 -22.25 -2.40
N ILE A 107 9.66 -21.09 -2.32
CA ILE A 107 8.21 -20.97 -2.18
C ILE A 107 7.73 -19.75 -2.97
N ALA A 108 7.90 -19.83 -4.28
CA ALA A 108 7.48 -18.78 -5.19
C ALA A 108 5.96 -18.51 -5.14
N GLY A 109 5.16 -19.42 -4.57
CA GLY A 109 3.76 -19.17 -4.20
C GLY A 109 3.53 -17.97 -3.25
N ILE A 110 4.45 -17.71 -2.31
CA ILE A 110 4.34 -16.56 -1.39
C ILE A 110 4.54 -15.23 -2.13
N LEU A 111 5.48 -15.21 -3.08
CA LEU A 111 5.70 -14.01 -3.91
C LEU A 111 4.46 -13.65 -4.74
N THR A 112 3.59 -14.63 -5.03
CA THR A 112 2.34 -14.40 -5.77
C THR A 112 1.27 -13.71 -4.92
N MET A 113 1.19 -13.99 -3.61
CA MET A 113 0.22 -13.32 -2.72
C MET A 113 0.66 -11.93 -2.27
N MET A 114 1.96 -11.66 -2.26
CA MET A 114 2.52 -10.46 -1.63
C MET A 114 1.94 -9.14 -2.17
N PRO A 115 1.81 -8.91 -3.49
CA PRO A 115 1.21 -7.67 -4.00
C PRO A 115 -0.22 -7.47 -3.48
N ALA A 116 -1.07 -8.50 -3.62
CA ALA A 116 -2.45 -8.44 -3.14
C ALA A 116 -2.53 -8.24 -1.61
N PHE A 117 -1.63 -8.88 -0.85
CA PHE A 117 -1.55 -8.73 0.60
C PHE A 117 -1.24 -7.29 1.02
N LEU A 118 -0.25 -6.65 0.37
CA LEU A 118 0.13 -5.27 0.66
C LEU A 118 -0.94 -4.28 0.18
N GLU A 119 -1.51 -4.51 -1.00
CA GLU A 119 -2.57 -3.68 -1.58
C GLU A 119 -3.82 -3.65 -0.68
N ASP A 120 -4.35 -4.83 -0.32
CA ASP A 120 -5.56 -4.94 0.49
C ASP A 120 -5.32 -4.45 1.93
N GLY A 121 -4.12 -4.69 2.49
CA GLY A 121 -3.71 -4.12 3.77
C GLY A 121 -3.71 -2.59 3.76
N GLY A 122 -3.17 -2.00 2.68
CA GLY A 122 -3.17 -0.56 2.46
C GLY A 122 -4.58 0.00 2.26
N ALA A 123 -5.43 -0.70 1.52
CA ALA A 123 -6.82 -0.33 1.30
C ALA A 123 -7.61 -0.33 2.62
N ILE A 124 -7.45 -1.35 3.47
CA ILE A 124 -8.07 -1.40 4.81
C ILE A 124 -7.63 -0.19 5.64
N GLY A 125 -6.34 0.12 5.64
CA GLY A 125 -5.79 1.27 6.34
C GLY A 125 -6.32 2.61 5.81
N GLY A 126 -6.41 2.77 4.49
CA GLY A 126 -6.99 3.95 3.83
C GLY A 126 -8.48 4.13 4.14
N ILE A 127 -9.26 3.06 4.10
CA ILE A 127 -10.68 3.06 4.49
C ILE A 127 -10.83 3.51 5.95
N LEU A 128 -10.00 2.97 6.84
CA LEU A 128 -10.04 3.33 8.26
C LEU A 128 -9.65 4.80 8.49
N ALA A 129 -8.62 5.30 7.80
CA ALA A 129 -8.23 6.71 7.82
C ALA A 129 -9.36 7.63 7.37
N ALA A 130 -10.02 7.33 6.24
CA ALA A 130 -11.16 8.10 5.74
C ALA A 130 -12.34 8.11 6.73
N LYS A 131 -12.60 6.96 7.38
CA LYS A 131 -13.63 6.85 8.43
C LYS A 131 -13.28 7.70 9.66
N PHE A 132 -12.03 7.72 10.08
CA PHE A 132 -11.59 8.59 11.17
C PHE A 132 -11.65 10.06 10.81
N SER A 133 -11.20 10.45 9.62
CA SER A 133 -11.31 11.82 9.12
C SER A 133 -12.76 12.30 9.15
N SER A 134 -13.67 11.52 8.56
CA SER A 134 -15.09 11.83 8.51
C SER A 134 -15.68 11.94 9.92
N ALA A 135 -15.38 10.98 10.80
CA ALA A 135 -15.91 10.96 12.17
C ALA A 135 -15.43 12.15 13.02
N LEU A 136 -14.18 12.58 12.86
CA LEU A 136 -13.63 13.76 13.51
C LEU A 136 -14.30 15.05 13.00
N HIS A 137 -14.49 15.19 11.68
CA HIS A 137 -15.10 16.38 11.08
C HIS A 137 -16.58 16.55 11.42
N ILE A 138 -17.34 15.45 11.52
CA ILE A 138 -18.77 15.51 11.91
C ILE A 138 -18.98 15.51 13.43
N GLY A 139 -17.90 15.41 14.22
CA GLY A 139 -17.94 15.39 15.68
C GLY A 139 -18.54 14.11 16.27
N SER A 140 -18.60 13.02 15.52
CA SER A 140 -19.05 11.71 16.04
C SER A 140 -17.94 10.94 16.75
N LEU A 141 -16.69 11.39 16.60
CA LEU A 141 -15.53 10.89 17.32
C LEU A 141 -14.81 12.06 18.00
N GLU A 142 -14.72 12.02 19.32
CA GLU A 142 -13.87 12.96 20.06
C GLU A 142 -12.43 12.46 20.10
N TYR A 143 -11.48 13.37 19.82
CA TYR A 143 -10.07 13.03 19.92
C TYR A 143 -9.68 12.81 21.39
N SER A 144 -9.01 11.69 21.67
CA SER A 144 -8.52 11.35 23.00
C SER A 144 -7.18 10.62 22.90
N LEU A 145 -6.47 10.49 24.03
CA LEU A 145 -5.18 9.77 24.04
C LEU A 145 -5.38 8.26 23.83
N THR A 146 -6.52 7.74 24.28
CA THR A 146 -6.89 6.33 24.16
C THR A 146 -8.06 6.20 23.20
N PRO A 147 -8.03 5.27 22.22
CA PRO A 147 -9.12 5.10 21.28
C PRO A 147 -10.48 4.93 21.99
N PRO A 148 -11.49 5.76 21.70
CA PRO A 148 -12.81 5.66 22.30
C PRO A 148 -13.56 4.44 21.74
N LYS A 149 -14.74 4.13 22.30
CA LYS A 149 -15.54 2.95 21.93
C LYS A 149 -15.87 2.89 20.44
N GLU A 150 -16.08 4.05 19.84
CA GLU A 150 -16.38 4.22 18.42
C GLU A 150 -15.20 3.77 17.55
N ALA A 151 -13.96 4.13 17.94
CA ALA A 151 -12.76 3.68 17.26
C ALA A 151 -12.57 2.16 17.40
N TRP A 152 -12.82 1.59 18.58
CA TRP A 152 -12.77 0.13 18.78
C TRP A 152 -13.78 -0.63 17.93
N LYS A 153 -14.99 -0.10 17.71
CA LYS A 153 -15.97 -0.69 16.80
C LYS A 153 -15.45 -0.69 15.35
N MET A 154 -14.78 0.37 14.93
CA MET A 154 -14.17 0.44 13.60
C MET A 154 -13.01 -0.56 13.49
N PHE A 155 -12.15 -0.65 14.51
CA PHE A 155 -11.06 -1.64 14.56
C PHE A 155 -11.59 -3.06 14.41
N LEU A 156 -12.61 -3.42 15.20
CA LEU A 156 -13.26 -4.73 15.11
C LEU A 156 -13.84 -4.97 13.70
N SER A 157 -14.44 -3.96 13.09
CA SER A 157 -14.96 -4.07 11.72
C SER A 157 -13.85 -4.36 10.71
N MET A 158 -12.69 -3.72 10.85
CA MET A 158 -11.54 -3.98 9.99
C MET A 158 -10.99 -5.40 10.17
N HIS A 159 -10.90 -5.90 11.41
CA HIS A 159 -10.51 -7.29 11.68
C HIS A 159 -11.51 -8.29 11.06
N LEU A 160 -12.82 -8.07 11.19
CA LEU A 160 -13.82 -8.96 10.57
C LEU A 160 -13.72 -8.99 9.04
N ILE A 161 -13.42 -7.83 8.42
CA ILE A 161 -13.16 -7.75 6.98
C ILE A 161 -11.84 -8.48 6.63
N GLY A 162 -10.79 -8.25 7.43
CA GLY A 162 -9.49 -8.89 7.31
C GLY A 162 -9.56 -10.40 7.30
N LEU A 163 -10.34 -11.00 8.19
CA LEU A 163 -10.54 -12.45 8.25
C LEU A 163 -11.01 -13.02 6.91
N ILE A 164 -11.88 -12.30 6.21
CA ILE A 164 -12.40 -12.72 4.91
C ILE A 164 -11.37 -12.45 3.82
N VAL A 165 -10.85 -11.22 3.75
CA VAL A 165 -9.94 -10.75 2.68
C VAL A 165 -8.64 -11.54 2.69
N PHE A 166 -7.96 -11.65 3.83
CA PHE A 166 -6.68 -12.36 3.91
C PHE A 166 -6.81 -13.87 3.74
N SER A 167 -7.94 -14.47 4.13
CA SER A 167 -8.23 -15.86 3.79
C SER A 167 -8.38 -16.05 2.28
N LEU A 168 -9.10 -15.14 1.61
CA LEU A 168 -9.28 -15.19 0.16
C LEU A 168 -7.96 -14.97 -0.59
N ILE A 169 -7.09 -14.07 -0.12
CA ILE A 169 -5.75 -13.88 -0.69
C ILE A 169 -4.97 -15.19 -0.68
N GLY A 170 -4.93 -15.91 0.46
CA GLY A 170 -4.25 -17.21 0.55
C GLY A 170 -4.84 -18.27 -0.40
N ILE A 171 -6.17 -18.31 -0.53
CA ILE A 171 -6.87 -19.20 -1.47
C ILE A 171 -6.50 -18.87 -2.92
N PHE A 172 -6.61 -17.60 -3.32
CA PHE A 172 -6.36 -17.17 -4.68
C PHE A 172 -4.91 -17.37 -5.07
N ALA A 173 -3.97 -17.03 -4.18
CA ALA A 173 -2.56 -17.26 -4.43
C ALA A 173 -2.25 -18.75 -4.66
N PHE A 174 -2.81 -19.64 -3.84
CA PHE A 174 -2.65 -21.08 -4.06
C PHE A 174 -3.13 -21.53 -5.45
N PHE A 175 -4.33 -21.13 -5.86
CA PHE A 175 -4.90 -21.54 -7.16
C PHE A 175 -4.15 -20.92 -8.34
N ILE A 176 -3.78 -19.64 -8.24
CA ILE A 176 -3.03 -18.92 -9.29
C ILE A 176 -1.64 -19.53 -9.44
N SER A 177 -0.89 -19.68 -8.35
CA SER A 177 0.46 -20.25 -8.40
C SER A 177 0.45 -21.70 -8.88
N LYS A 178 -0.55 -22.50 -8.51
CA LYS A 178 -0.74 -23.86 -9.05
C LYS A 178 -1.05 -23.84 -10.56
N SER A 179 -1.86 -22.90 -11.03
CA SER A 179 -2.13 -22.73 -12.47
C SER A 179 -0.87 -22.31 -13.25
N LEU A 180 0.04 -21.59 -12.61
CA LEU A 180 1.32 -21.17 -13.17
C LEU A 180 2.42 -22.25 -13.04
N SER A 181 2.10 -23.43 -12.51
CA SER A 181 3.05 -24.52 -12.26
C SER A 181 4.24 -24.10 -11.36
N VAL A 182 3.98 -23.19 -10.44
CA VAL A 182 4.93 -22.69 -9.44
C VAL A 182 4.84 -23.56 -8.19
N GLU A 183 5.97 -23.74 -7.48
CA GLU A 183 6.00 -24.43 -6.20
C GLU A 183 5.21 -23.65 -5.14
N VAL A 184 4.33 -24.37 -4.43
CA VAL A 184 3.37 -23.78 -3.48
C VAL A 184 3.27 -24.60 -2.21
N LEU A 185 3.06 -23.93 -1.08
CA LEU A 185 2.68 -24.58 0.16
C LEU A 185 1.29 -25.21 0.05
N PRO A 186 0.98 -26.18 0.93
CA PRO A 186 -0.38 -26.64 1.13
C PRO A 186 -1.35 -25.47 1.34
N LEU A 187 -2.56 -25.61 0.79
CA LEU A 187 -3.60 -24.57 0.86
C LEU A 187 -3.85 -24.05 2.29
N HIS A 188 -3.86 -24.94 3.28
CA HIS A 188 -4.12 -24.56 4.66
C HIS A 188 -3.01 -23.69 5.26
N GLU A 189 -1.76 -23.92 4.90
CA GLU A 189 -0.63 -23.09 5.32
C GLU A 189 -0.67 -21.73 4.61
N MET A 190 -0.96 -21.71 3.30
CA MET A 190 -1.14 -20.45 2.54
C MET A 190 -2.22 -19.55 3.18
N ILE A 191 -3.37 -20.14 3.54
CA ILE A 191 -4.45 -19.42 4.22
C ILE A 191 -3.98 -18.96 5.60
N ALA A 192 -3.38 -19.85 6.41
CA ALA A 192 -2.97 -19.54 7.77
C ALA A 192 -1.92 -18.43 7.81
N ILE A 193 -0.90 -18.48 6.94
CA ILE A 193 0.16 -17.47 6.82
C ILE A 193 -0.45 -16.12 6.46
N SER A 194 -1.25 -16.06 5.40
CA SER A 194 -1.90 -14.82 4.95
C SER A 194 -2.80 -14.24 6.03
N LEU A 195 -3.64 -15.08 6.65
CA LEU A 195 -4.58 -14.67 7.68
C LEU A 195 -3.87 -14.13 8.92
N ILE A 196 -2.91 -14.89 9.48
CA ILE A 196 -2.21 -14.48 10.71
C ILE A 196 -1.39 -13.22 10.46
N ALA A 197 -0.67 -13.14 9.34
CA ALA A 197 0.09 -11.95 8.97
C ALA A 197 -0.83 -10.75 8.79
N GLY A 198 -1.97 -10.94 8.13
CA GLY A 198 -2.97 -9.91 7.88
C GLY A 198 -3.64 -9.38 9.15
N GLU A 199 -3.95 -10.26 10.11
CA GLU A 199 -4.53 -9.85 11.39
C GLU A 199 -3.54 -9.08 12.28
N ILE A 200 -2.26 -9.51 12.30
CA ILE A 200 -1.18 -8.75 12.96
C ILE A 200 -1.03 -7.38 12.30
N LEU A 201 -1.08 -7.34 10.98
CA LEU A 201 -0.99 -6.10 10.22
C LEU A 201 -2.15 -5.15 10.53
N ILE A 202 -3.40 -5.61 10.49
CA ILE A 202 -4.58 -4.79 10.80
C ILE A 202 -4.46 -4.21 12.20
N LEU A 203 -3.98 -4.99 13.17
CA LEU A 203 -3.78 -4.50 14.54
C LEU A 203 -2.85 -3.28 14.55
N ILE A 204 -1.73 -3.33 13.84
CA ILE A 204 -0.78 -2.21 13.76
C ILE A 204 -1.41 -1.01 13.03
N VAL A 205 -2.05 -1.27 11.88
CA VAL A 205 -2.69 -0.25 11.03
C VAL A 205 -3.81 0.47 11.77
N ASN A 206 -4.58 -0.24 12.61
CA ASN A 206 -5.65 0.33 13.42
C ASN A 206 -5.17 1.50 14.29
N PHE A 207 -4.13 1.25 15.08
CA PHE A 207 -3.55 2.28 15.94
C PHE A 207 -2.88 3.38 15.12
N MET A 208 -2.16 3.00 14.07
CA MET A 208 -1.48 3.95 13.21
C MET A 208 -2.47 4.94 12.57
N ALA A 209 -3.58 4.44 12.01
CA ALA A 209 -4.63 5.25 11.42
C ALA A 209 -5.27 6.18 12.45
N TYR A 210 -5.63 5.65 13.62
CA TYR A 210 -6.24 6.45 14.67
C TYR A 210 -5.35 7.62 15.11
N TYR A 211 -4.09 7.33 15.47
CA TYR A 211 -3.19 8.36 15.99
C TYR A 211 -2.78 9.35 14.90
N ALA A 212 -2.49 8.90 13.67
CA ALA A 212 -2.16 9.79 12.58
C ALA A 212 -3.33 10.72 12.21
N SER A 213 -4.58 10.21 12.23
CA SER A 213 -5.75 11.04 11.98
C SER A 213 -6.01 12.05 13.10
N VAL A 214 -5.92 11.61 14.37
CA VAL A 214 -6.09 12.50 15.53
C VAL A 214 -5.01 13.59 15.57
N ILE A 215 -3.75 13.25 15.30
CA ILE A 215 -2.65 14.22 15.27
C ILE A 215 -2.84 15.22 14.14
N SER A 216 -3.17 14.76 12.93
CA SER A 216 -3.43 15.63 11.79
C SER A 216 -4.56 16.62 12.11
N PHE A 217 -5.68 16.11 12.62
CA PHE A 217 -6.85 16.92 12.97
C PHE A 217 -6.54 17.96 14.06
N LYS A 218 -5.78 17.59 15.09
CA LYS A 218 -5.33 18.52 16.16
C LYS A 218 -4.49 19.68 15.64
N HIS A 219 -3.74 19.46 14.56
CA HIS A 219 -2.94 20.51 13.92
C HIS A 219 -3.71 21.29 12.85
N GLY A 220 -5.02 21.06 12.70
CA GLY A 220 -5.85 21.69 11.69
C GLY A 220 -5.56 21.21 10.26
N ILE A 221 -4.88 20.06 10.14
CA ILE A 221 -4.58 19.43 8.86
C ILE A 221 -5.65 18.37 8.61
N ASP A 222 -6.19 18.36 7.40
CA ASP A 222 -7.14 17.34 6.98
C ASP A 222 -6.48 15.94 7.04
N PRO A 223 -6.98 15.03 7.90
CA PRO A 223 -6.46 13.68 8.01
C PRO A 223 -6.44 12.92 6.69
N ASP A 224 -7.34 13.20 5.74
CA ASP A 224 -7.38 12.48 4.46
C ASP A 224 -6.15 12.79 3.60
N ASN A 225 -5.59 13.99 3.73
CA ASN A 225 -4.43 14.43 2.95
C ASN A 225 -3.09 13.94 3.51
N VAL A 226 -3.07 13.43 4.75
CA VAL A 226 -1.83 13.05 5.46
C VAL A 226 -1.84 11.61 5.92
N THR A 227 -2.94 11.17 6.53
CA THR A 227 -3.05 9.83 7.12
C THR A 227 -3.01 8.76 6.04
N ILE A 228 -3.76 8.92 4.95
CA ILE A 228 -3.81 7.93 3.86
C ILE A 228 -2.40 7.73 3.25
N PRO A 229 -1.69 8.78 2.79
CA PRO A 229 -0.32 8.60 2.26
C PRO A 229 0.66 7.99 3.27
N ILE A 230 0.56 8.36 4.55
CA ILE A 230 1.42 7.80 5.60
C ILE A 230 1.18 6.31 5.77
N ILE A 231 -0.09 5.89 5.91
CA ILE A 231 -0.43 4.47 6.07
C ILE A 231 0.02 3.69 4.85
N THR A 232 -0.32 4.15 3.64
CA THR A 232 0.04 3.45 2.40
C THR A 232 1.56 3.32 2.25
N SER A 233 2.33 4.36 2.59
CA SER A 233 3.80 4.29 2.49
C SER A 233 4.43 3.38 3.55
N MET A 234 3.84 3.30 4.74
CA MET A 234 4.31 2.41 5.80
C MET A 234 3.84 0.96 5.61
N MET A 235 2.78 0.77 4.82
CA MET A 235 2.21 -0.53 4.51
C MET A 235 3.27 -1.45 3.91
N ASP A 236 4.00 -0.99 2.90
CA ASP A 236 5.02 -1.82 2.25
C ASP A 236 6.02 -2.39 3.25
N ILE A 237 6.48 -1.59 4.22
CA ILE A 237 7.46 -2.02 5.23
C ILE A 237 6.80 -2.93 6.28
N ILE A 238 5.71 -2.49 6.88
CA ILE A 238 5.05 -3.20 8.00
C ILE A 238 4.43 -4.50 7.50
N GLY A 239 3.75 -4.48 6.36
CA GLY A 239 3.11 -5.65 5.76
C GLY A 239 4.11 -6.70 5.35
N THR A 240 5.18 -6.31 4.66
CA THR A 240 6.25 -7.23 4.30
C THR A 240 6.91 -7.80 5.55
N GLY A 241 7.16 -6.97 6.56
CA GLY A 241 7.67 -7.42 7.86
C GLY A 241 6.75 -8.42 8.57
N CYS A 242 5.44 -8.16 8.60
CA CYS A 242 4.44 -9.07 9.20
C CYS A 242 4.39 -10.41 8.46
N LEU A 243 4.41 -10.38 7.12
CA LEU A 243 4.41 -11.59 6.32
C LEU A 243 5.68 -12.42 6.57
N ILE A 244 6.86 -11.80 6.49
CA ILE A 244 8.15 -12.47 6.75
C ILE A 244 8.20 -13.04 8.17
N LEU A 245 7.74 -12.27 9.17
CA LEU A 245 7.68 -12.74 10.56
C LEU A 245 6.88 -14.04 10.67
N VAL A 246 5.69 -14.09 10.06
CA VAL A 246 4.83 -15.28 10.12
C VAL A 246 5.45 -16.45 9.35
N LEU A 247 6.13 -16.21 8.23
CA LEU A 247 6.86 -17.25 7.51
C LEU A 247 7.95 -17.89 8.38
N ILE A 248 8.72 -17.08 9.11
CA ILE A 248 9.71 -17.58 10.07
C ILE A 248 9.02 -18.40 11.17
N LEU A 249 7.89 -17.95 11.70
CA LEU A 249 7.14 -18.67 12.74
C LEU A 249 6.61 -20.03 12.28
N PHE A 250 6.25 -20.16 11.01
CA PHE A 250 5.81 -21.42 10.41
C PHE A 250 6.99 -22.32 9.99
N GLY A 251 8.24 -21.90 10.18
CA GLY A 251 9.44 -22.66 9.79
C GLY A 251 9.64 -22.74 8.28
N VAL A 252 9.09 -21.76 7.58
CA VAL A 252 9.04 -21.67 6.12
C VAL A 252 10.27 -20.91 5.57
N LEU A 253 10.75 -19.94 6.34
CA LEU A 253 12.02 -19.22 6.20
C LEU A 253 12.90 -19.51 7.43
#